data_AF-A0A0K2U3U8-F1
#
_entry.id   AF-A0A0K2U3U8-F1
#
_cell.length_a   1.000
_cell.length_b   1.000
_cell.length_c   1.000
_cell.angle_alpha   90.00
_cell.angle_beta   90.00
_cell.angle_gamma   90.00
#
_symmetry.space_group_name_H-M   'P 1'
#
loop_
_entity.id
_entity.type
_entity.pdbx_description
1 polymer ?
#
loop_
_entity_poly.entity_id
_entity_poly.type
_entity_poly.pdbx_seq_one_letter_code
_entity_poly.pdbx_strand_id
1 'polypeptide(L)'
;YKKLMTELRKIIVIQSLVRQFLAKQEFKRRKIQMEKIKSIVVIQSYVRSYLQRKKYIKQRTELRQIIMVQSVVRRFLAKQEFKRRKILMKKSKSSVVIQFYSRCYLQMEKRLKLRTELRQIVMVQSVVRRYLAKQEFKRRKSQMQMTKSSVVIQSYVRGYLQRKKYKKLRTDIRKIIIVQSLVRQFLAKQKFKRRKIQMEKNKSSVVIQSCVRGYLQKKKFKLMKDEIRKVVKVQSMVRRFLAMKKKQKLVIGQGSIHFKKQFIFKDDNNLAAICIQRNYRAWIYRKKFKKTIRCVIVIQSMWRGFRTRKSLICNTRLSEVRARLVCANKEATENNKLCNRVSYVLYHLYNIKSLAVLIKIVNDLDASTRYSELCCDQMLENGDKKPVIVLLDLILRCNKSVPHIEVISGVLDTLINLVRYERTRLYISGLRETYKTCLETLQRFEKSHVIIFAKVISFLYVLTFEKGGVEGVKKHFTKKIKDYLMEYERKKHLLHKSGSKSKNLKLKRRIPHFPEWMGTKDFIRHFEDPICALKALLERLNCS
;
A
#
# COMPACT_ATOMS: atom_id res chain seq x y z
N TYR A 1 -16.75 186.36 -22.63
CA TYR A 1 -16.47 185.11 -21.87
C TYR A 1 -17.24 183.88 -22.41
N LYS A 2 -18.59 183.87 -22.49
CA LYS A 2 -19.38 182.71 -22.99
C LYS A 2 -18.97 182.17 -24.37
N LYS A 3 -18.62 183.04 -25.32
CA LYS A 3 -18.18 182.67 -26.69
C LYS A 3 -16.87 181.86 -26.74
N LEU A 4 -15.96 182.14 -25.81
CA LEU A 4 -14.65 181.49 -25.71
C LEU A 4 -14.78 180.04 -25.20
N MET A 5 -15.68 179.80 -24.25
CA MET A 5 -15.92 178.47 -23.67
C MET A 5 -16.58 177.49 -24.66
N THR A 6 -17.42 177.98 -25.57
CA THR A 6 -17.99 177.18 -26.66
C THR A 6 -16.96 176.75 -27.69
N GLU A 7 -16.01 177.61 -28.05
CA GLU A 7 -14.93 177.27 -28.98
C GLU A 7 -13.95 176.26 -28.35
N LEU A 8 -13.62 176.41 -27.06
CA LEU A 8 -12.81 175.42 -26.33
C LEU A 8 -13.47 174.03 -26.27
N ARG A 9 -14.79 173.94 -26.07
CA ARG A 9 -15.51 172.65 -26.10
C ARG A 9 -15.46 171.98 -27.48
N LYS A 10 -15.62 172.74 -28.58
CA LYS A 10 -15.49 172.20 -29.94
C LYS A 10 -14.08 171.65 -30.19
N ILE A 11 -13.04 172.37 -29.76
CA ILE A 11 -11.65 171.94 -29.88
C ILE A 11 -11.41 170.63 -29.09
N ILE A 12 -11.92 170.52 -27.86
CA ILE A 12 -11.78 169.30 -27.05
C ILE A 12 -12.47 168.10 -27.71
N VAL A 13 -13.67 168.29 -28.27
CA VAL A 13 -14.40 167.22 -28.98
C VAL A 13 -13.61 166.79 -30.22
N ILE A 14 -13.13 167.72 -31.03
CA ILE A 14 -12.29 167.41 -32.21
C ILE A 14 -11.01 166.67 -31.79
N GLN A 15 -10.31 167.14 -30.75
CA GLN A 15 -9.12 166.47 -30.22
C GLN A 15 -9.44 165.07 -29.69
N SER A 16 -10.59 164.87 -29.05
CA SER A 16 -11.03 163.55 -28.57
C SER A 16 -11.30 162.58 -29.73
N LEU A 17 -11.93 163.06 -30.81
CA LEU A 17 -12.23 162.26 -31.99
C LEU A 17 -10.96 161.91 -32.77
N VAL A 18 -10.01 162.85 -32.87
CA VAL A 18 -8.69 162.61 -33.46
C VAL A 18 -7.91 161.58 -32.64
N ARG A 19 -7.89 161.70 -31.30
CA ARG A 19 -7.26 160.69 -30.42
C ARG A 19 -7.93 159.32 -30.58
N GLN A 20 -9.27 159.28 -30.67
CA GLN A 20 -10.01 158.04 -30.89
C GLN A 20 -9.70 157.41 -32.26
N PHE A 21 -9.57 158.22 -33.32
CA PHE A 21 -9.20 157.76 -34.65
C PHE A 21 -7.76 157.19 -34.67
N LEU A 22 -6.80 157.91 -34.07
CA LEU A 22 -5.42 157.46 -33.96
C LEU A 22 -5.31 156.16 -33.15
N ALA A 23 -6.03 156.03 -32.02
CA ALA A 23 -6.07 154.81 -31.22
C ALA A 23 -6.68 153.63 -32.01
N LYS A 24 -7.75 153.85 -32.80
CA LYS A 24 -8.32 152.82 -33.68
C LYS A 24 -7.34 152.40 -34.78
N GLN A 25 -6.61 153.35 -35.38
CA GLN A 25 -5.62 153.07 -36.40
C GLN A 25 -4.43 152.29 -35.83
N GLU A 26 -3.98 152.63 -34.62
CA GLU A 26 -2.93 151.92 -33.90
C GLU A 26 -3.35 150.49 -33.51
N PHE A 27 -4.57 150.30 -32.99
CA PHE A 27 -5.12 148.98 -32.70
C PHE A 27 -5.19 148.10 -33.96
N LYS A 28 -5.63 148.67 -35.11
CA LYS A 28 -5.67 147.95 -36.38
C LYS A 28 -4.26 147.52 -36.83
N ARG A 29 -3.26 148.38 -36.68
CA ARG A 29 -1.84 148.05 -36.96
C ARG A 29 -1.34 146.94 -36.03
N ARG A 30 -1.57 147.05 -34.72
CA ARG A 30 -1.19 146.02 -33.73
C ARG A 30 -1.88 144.68 -34.00
N LYS A 31 -3.16 144.68 -34.39
CA LYS A 31 -3.91 143.47 -34.75
C LYS A 31 -3.32 142.78 -35.99
N ILE A 32 -2.99 143.53 -37.03
CA ILE A 32 -2.33 142.99 -38.23
C ILE A 32 -0.95 142.42 -37.86
N GLN A 33 -0.17 143.11 -37.02
CA GLN A 33 1.12 142.63 -36.55
C GLN A 33 0.99 141.34 -35.71
N MET A 34 -0.01 141.26 -34.83
CA MET A 34 -0.31 140.06 -34.06
C MET A 34 -0.72 138.88 -34.94
N GLU A 35 -1.55 139.08 -35.95
CA GLU A 35 -1.90 138.03 -36.91
C GLU A 35 -0.69 137.55 -37.72
N LYS A 36 0.20 138.47 -38.12
CA LYS A 36 1.50 138.11 -38.73
C LYS A 36 2.35 137.26 -37.78
N ILE A 37 2.48 137.66 -36.51
CA ILE A 37 3.24 136.89 -35.50
C ILE A 37 2.61 135.50 -35.27
N LYS A 38 1.29 135.40 -35.12
CA LYS A 38 0.59 134.10 -34.99
C LYS A 38 0.88 133.19 -36.18
N SER A 39 0.80 133.74 -37.39
CA SER A 39 1.06 133.00 -38.63
C SER A 39 2.51 132.50 -38.68
N ILE A 40 3.47 133.34 -38.28
CA ILE A 40 4.89 132.96 -38.14
C ILE A 40 5.06 131.85 -37.10
N VAL A 41 4.42 131.95 -35.93
CA VAL A 41 4.51 130.93 -34.87
C VAL A 41 3.94 129.59 -35.34
N VAL A 42 2.81 129.59 -36.07
CA VAL A 42 2.23 128.37 -36.66
C VAL A 42 3.23 127.75 -37.63
N ILE A 43 3.78 128.52 -38.58
CA ILE A 43 4.77 128.03 -39.54
C ILE A 43 6.02 127.48 -38.81
N GLN A 44 6.54 128.22 -37.83
CA GLN A 44 7.67 127.76 -37.01
C GLN A 44 7.35 126.49 -36.23
N SER A 45 6.11 126.32 -35.73
CA SER A 45 5.68 125.10 -35.03
C SER A 45 5.67 123.88 -35.95
N TYR A 46 5.19 124.03 -37.20
CA TYR A 46 5.23 122.99 -38.22
C TYR A 46 6.66 122.63 -38.60
N VAL A 47 7.52 123.62 -38.81
CA VAL A 47 8.94 123.41 -39.13
C VAL A 47 9.67 122.71 -37.98
N ARG A 48 9.48 123.15 -36.72
CA ARG A 48 10.07 122.49 -35.54
C ARG A 48 9.61 121.04 -35.40
N SER A 49 8.30 120.79 -35.58
CA SER A 49 7.73 119.43 -35.55
C SER A 49 8.31 118.55 -36.66
N TYR A 50 8.42 119.08 -37.89
CA TYR A 50 9.02 118.37 -39.02
C TYR A 50 10.49 118.02 -38.75
N LEU A 51 11.30 118.96 -38.27
CA LEU A 51 12.71 118.73 -37.95
C LEU A 51 12.88 117.68 -36.85
N GLN A 52 12.06 117.74 -35.79
CA GLN A 52 12.10 116.75 -34.71
C GLN A 52 11.66 115.36 -35.19
N ARG A 53 10.62 115.28 -36.03
CA ARG A 53 10.16 114.02 -36.62
C ARG A 53 11.23 113.42 -37.54
N LYS A 54 11.91 114.25 -38.35
CA LYS A 54 13.04 113.83 -39.19
C LYS A 54 14.18 113.25 -38.34
N LYS A 55 14.53 113.90 -37.22
CA LYS A 55 15.54 113.41 -36.27
C LYS A 55 15.14 112.08 -35.62
N TYR A 56 13.89 111.95 -35.14
CA TYR A 56 13.39 110.71 -34.55
C TYR A 56 13.38 109.55 -35.54
N ILE A 57 12.92 109.78 -36.78
CA ILE A 57 12.93 108.74 -37.82
C ILE A 57 14.36 108.27 -38.06
N LYS A 58 15.33 109.18 -38.19
CA LYS A 58 16.75 108.83 -38.35
C LYS A 58 17.25 107.95 -37.19
N GLN A 59 17.03 108.36 -35.93
CA GLN A 59 17.43 107.58 -34.75
C GLN A 59 16.75 106.21 -34.70
N ARG A 60 15.45 106.12 -34.99
CA ARG A 60 14.71 104.85 -35.02
C ARG A 60 15.24 103.92 -36.11
N THR A 61 15.60 104.44 -37.29
CA THR A 61 16.18 103.64 -38.37
C THR A 61 17.56 103.09 -38.00
N GLU A 62 18.42 103.91 -37.37
CA GLU A 62 19.74 103.47 -36.88
C GLU A 62 19.60 102.37 -35.82
N LEU A 63 18.72 102.55 -34.82
CA LEU A 63 18.44 101.52 -33.81
C LEU A 63 17.88 100.23 -34.42
N ARG A 64 16.97 100.34 -35.39
CA ARG A 64 16.42 99.17 -36.10
C ARG A 64 17.51 98.41 -36.84
N GLN A 65 18.44 99.10 -37.49
CA GLN A 65 19.59 98.48 -38.16
C GLN A 65 20.47 97.72 -37.15
N ILE A 66 20.76 98.30 -35.99
CA ILE A 66 21.53 97.63 -34.91
C ILE A 66 20.80 96.37 -34.42
N ILE A 67 19.49 96.47 -34.15
CA ILE A 67 18.69 95.31 -33.70
C ILE A 67 18.66 94.21 -34.77
N MET A 68 18.55 94.57 -36.05
CA MET A 68 18.61 93.59 -37.15
C MET A 68 19.96 92.85 -37.14
N VAL A 69 21.08 93.57 -37.08
CA VAL A 69 22.42 92.96 -37.01
C VAL A 69 22.56 92.07 -35.77
N GLN A 70 22.17 92.56 -34.59
CA GLN A 70 22.20 91.78 -33.34
C GLN A 70 21.35 90.51 -33.44
N SER A 71 20.17 90.57 -34.07
CA SER A 71 19.29 89.41 -34.24
C SER A 71 19.93 88.35 -35.15
N VAL A 72 20.64 88.76 -36.20
CA VAL A 72 21.38 87.87 -37.10
C VAL A 72 22.54 87.22 -36.37
N VAL A 73 23.30 88.00 -35.58
CA VAL A 73 24.42 87.48 -34.78
C VAL A 73 23.95 86.48 -33.72
N ARG A 74 22.90 86.80 -32.96
CA ARG A 74 22.31 85.87 -31.98
C ARG A 74 21.85 84.58 -32.63
N ARG A 75 21.21 84.66 -33.81
CA ARG A 75 20.81 83.48 -34.59
C ARG A 75 22.01 82.66 -35.03
N PHE A 76 23.09 83.29 -35.49
CA PHE A 76 24.32 82.62 -35.89
C PHE A 76 24.96 81.87 -34.71
N LEU A 77 25.13 82.53 -33.56
CA LEU A 77 25.69 81.93 -32.35
C LEU A 77 24.86 80.74 -31.85
N ALA A 78 23.52 80.89 -31.80
CA ALA A 78 22.63 79.79 -31.42
C ALA A 78 22.75 78.59 -32.38
N LYS A 79 22.88 78.84 -33.70
CA LYS A 79 23.10 77.78 -34.70
C LYS A 79 24.45 77.10 -34.51
N GLN A 80 25.51 77.85 -34.18
CA GLN A 80 26.83 77.29 -33.91
C GLN A 80 26.85 76.45 -32.63
N GLU A 81 26.21 76.92 -31.56
CA GLU A 81 26.08 76.19 -30.31
C GLU A 81 25.29 74.90 -30.49
N PHE A 82 24.15 74.95 -31.20
CA PHE A 82 23.37 73.76 -31.53
C PHE A 82 24.19 72.72 -32.30
N LYS A 83 24.99 73.16 -33.29
CA LYS A 83 25.90 72.27 -34.03
C LYS A 83 26.91 71.60 -33.09
N ARG A 84 27.54 72.37 -32.19
CA ARG A 84 28.49 71.83 -31.18
C ARG A 84 27.82 70.80 -30.26
N ARG A 85 26.66 71.13 -29.69
CA ARG A 85 25.87 70.22 -28.83
C ARG A 85 25.47 68.94 -29.57
N LYS A 86 25.05 69.03 -30.84
CA LYS A 86 24.69 67.87 -31.67
C LYS A 86 25.88 66.94 -31.91
N ILE A 87 27.07 67.48 -32.17
CA ILE A 87 28.30 66.68 -32.33
C ILE A 87 28.66 66.00 -31.01
N LEU A 88 28.62 66.72 -29.89
CA LEU A 88 28.91 66.17 -28.57
C LEU A 88 27.93 65.04 -28.21
N MET A 89 26.63 65.23 -28.45
CA MET A 89 25.63 64.18 -28.25
C MET A 89 25.90 62.94 -29.11
N LYS A 90 26.30 63.11 -30.39
CA LYS A 90 26.67 61.97 -31.24
C LYS A 90 27.86 61.21 -30.67
N LYS A 91 28.92 61.91 -30.26
CA LYS A 91 30.10 61.30 -29.63
C LYS A 91 29.74 60.56 -28.34
N SER A 92 28.92 61.17 -27.48
CA SER A 92 28.45 60.54 -26.23
C SER A 92 27.63 59.28 -26.51
N LYS A 93 26.68 59.33 -27.45
CA LYS A 93 25.89 58.14 -27.86
C LYS A 93 26.79 57.00 -28.35
N SER A 94 27.73 57.29 -29.25
CA SER A 94 28.70 56.29 -29.72
C SER A 94 29.55 55.72 -28.59
N SER A 95 30.02 56.55 -27.67
CA SER A 95 30.80 56.12 -26.50
C SER A 95 30.01 55.18 -25.60
N VAL A 96 28.75 55.50 -25.30
CA VAL A 96 27.87 54.64 -24.48
C VAL A 96 27.65 53.29 -25.14
N VAL A 97 27.46 53.25 -26.46
CA VAL A 97 27.28 52.00 -27.21
C VAL A 97 28.55 51.13 -27.14
N ILE A 98 29.73 51.72 -27.38
CA ILE A 98 31.00 50.99 -27.30
C ILE A 98 31.25 50.46 -25.88
N GLN A 99 31.03 51.30 -24.87
CA GLN A 99 31.16 50.91 -23.46
C GLN A 99 30.18 49.79 -23.09
N PHE A 100 28.94 49.84 -23.58
CA PHE A 100 27.96 48.78 -23.38
C PHE A 100 28.45 47.44 -23.94
N TYR A 101 28.86 47.39 -25.21
CA TYR A 101 29.35 46.15 -25.82
C TYR A 101 30.61 45.63 -25.14
N SER A 102 31.55 46.50 -24.77
CA SER A 102 32.76 46.11 -24.04
C SER A 102 32.44 45.50 -22.67
N ARG A 103 31.56 46.14 -21.88
CA ARG A 103 31.12 45.61 -20.58
C ARG A 103 30.42 44.26 -20.72
N CYS A 104 29.55 44.13 -21.72
CA CYS A 104 28.86 42.88 -22.02
C CYS A 104 29.84 41.76 -22.39
N TYR A 105 30.81 42.04 -23.26
CA TYR A 105 31.83 41.08 -23.67
C TYR A 105 32.67 40.60 -22.49
N LEU A 106 33.21 41.52 -21.68
CA LEU A 106 34.01 41.19 -20.51
C LEU A 106 33.23 40.34 -19.49
N GLN A 107 31.94 40.65 -19.28
CA GLN A 107 31.11 39.87 -18.37
C GLN A 107 30.79 38.48 -18.93
N MET A 108 30.55 38.37 -20.24
CA MET A 108 30.33 37.09 -20.92
C MET A 108 31.57 36.21 -20.83
N GLU A 109 32.76 36.76 -21.08
CA GLU A 109 34.03 36.06 -21.00
C GLU A 109 34.27 35.51 -19.58
N LYS A 110 34.10 36.34 -18.54
CA LYS A 110 34.21 35.91 -17.14
C LYS A 110 33.25 34.77 -16.81
N ARG A 111 31.99 34.89 -17.23
CA ARG A 111 30.97 33.84 -17.02
C ARG A 111 31.33 32.54 -17.74
N LEU A 112 31.88 32.63 -18.95
CA LEU A 112 32.26 31.45 -19.71
C LEU A 112 33.43 30.72 -19.04
N LYS A 113 34.48 31.45 -18.63
CA LYS A 113 35.63 30.89 -17.89
C LYS A 113 35.19 30.19 -16.61
N LEU A 114 34.38 30.85 -15.77
CA LEU A 114 33.85 30.25 -14.54
C LEU A 114 33.02 28.99 -14.85
N ARG A 115 32.18 29.03 -15.89
CA ARG A 115 31.35 27.88 -16.28
C ARG A 115 32.21 26.70 -16.74
N THR A 116 33.29 26.95 -17.49
CA THR A 116 34.21 25.90 -17.93
C THR A 116 34.98 25.28 -16.77
N GLU A 117 35.49 26.10 -15.85
CA GLU A 117 36.19 25.62 -14.65
C GLU A 117 35.27 24.78 -13.76
N LEU A 118 34.07 25.27 -13.46
CA LEU A 118 33.08 24.52 -12.67
C LEU A 118 32.68 23.20 -13.36
N ARG A 119 32.54 23.20 -14.69
CA ARG A 119 32.23 21.98 -15.45
C ARG A 119 33.35 20.95 -15.32
N GLN A 120 34.61 21.37 -15.40
CA GLN A 120 35.76 20.48 -15.23
C GLN A 120 35.79 19.89 -13.81
N ILE A 121 35.58 20.71 -12.78
CA ILE A 121 35.53 20.25 -11.38
C ILE A 121 34.41 19.23 -11.19
N VAL A 122 33.19 19.52 -11.65
CA VAL A 122 32.05 18.61 -11.53
C VAL A 122 32.30 17.30 -12.28
N MET A 123 32.95 17.34 -13.44
CA MET A 123 33.31 16.15 -14.21
C MET A 123 34.26 15.26 -13.42
N VAL A 124 35.36 15.81 -12.89
CA VAL A 124 36.31 15.05 -12.05
C VAL A 124 35.63 14.48 -10.82
N GLN A 125 34.84 15.28 -10.09
CA GLN A 125 34.09 14.82 -8.93
C GLN A 125 33.14 13.66 -9.27
N SER A 126 32.47 13.71 -10.42
CA SER A 126 31.56 12.65 -10.85
C SER A 126 32.28 11.33 -11.12
N VAL A 127 33.48 11.40 -11.72
CA VAL A 127 34.33 10.23 -11.99
C VAL A 127 34.86 9.62 -10.69
N VAL A 128 35.35 10.47 -9.77
CA VAL A 128 35.85 10.02 -8.47
C VAL A 128 34.75 9.38 -7.64
N ARG A 129 33.56 10.00 -7.55
CA ARG A 129 32.40 9.41 -6.84
C ARG A 129 32.01 8.06 -7.42
N ARG A 130 32.01 7.92 -8.76
CA ARG A 130 31.75 6.64 -9.43
C ARG A 130 32.81 5.59 -9.09
N TYR A 131 34.08 5.97 -9.09
CA TYR A 131 35.18 5.07 -8.76
C TYR A 131 35.08 4.56 -7.32
N LEU A 132 34.87 5.46 -6.35
CA LEU A 132 34.72 5.12 -4.93
C LEU A 132 33.53 4.18 -4.71
N ALA A 133 32.38 4.47 -5.33
CA ALA A 133 31.20 3.60 -5.24
C ALA A 133 31.47 2.20 -5.81
N LYS A 134 32.19 2.10 -6.93
CA LYS A 134 32.59 0.81 -7.54
C LYS A 134 33.53 0.03 -6.62
N GLN A 135 34.48 0.72 -5.98
CA GLN A 135 35.43 0.11 -5.05
C GLN A 135 34.73 -0.40 -3.78
N GLU A 136 33.80 0.38 -3.23
CA GLU A 136 33.00 -0.02 -2.09
C GLU A 136 32.12 -1.25 -2.41
N PHE A 137 31.48 -1.26 -3.57
CA PHE A 137 30.70 -2.41 -4.02
C PHE A 137 31.56 -3.67 -4.13
N LYS A 138 32.77 -3.55 -4.71
CA LYS A 138 33.72 -4.67 -4.82
C LYS A 138 34.11 -5.19 -3.43
N ARG A 139 34.41 -4.30 -2.47
CA ARG A 139 34.72 -4.65 -1.08
C ARG A 139 33.57 -5.40 -0.41
N ARG A 140 32.34 -4.87 -0.50
CA ARG A 140 31.13 -5.51 0.06
C ARG A 140 30.86 -6.88 -0.56
N LYS A 141 31.04 -7.01 -1.88
CA LYS A 141 30.87 -8.29 -2.59
C LYS A 141 31.90 -9.33 -2.11
N SER A 142 33.18 -8.96 -2.00
CA SER A 142 34.22 -9.86 -1.48
C SER A 142 33.93 -10.27 -0.02
N GLN A 143 33.53 -9.32 0.83
CA GLN A 143 33.17 -9.61 2.22
C GLN A 143 31.97 -10.57 2.31
N MET A 144 30.95 -10.38 1.48
CA MET A 144 29.80 -11.30 1.39
C MET A 144 30.21 -12.69 0.91
N GLN A 145 31.16 -12.80 -0.03
CA GLN A 145 31.66 -14.09 -0.50
C GLN A 145 32.39 -14.83 0.63
N MET A 146 33.24 -14.12 1.37
CA MET A 146 33.97 -14.69 2.52
C MET A 146 33.04 -15.16 3.62
N THR A 147 32.01 -14.37 3.96
CA THR A 147 31.02 -14.75 4.98
C THR A 147 30.22 -15.96 4.54
N LYS A 148 29.81 -16.05 3.27
CA LYS A 148 29.14 -17.23 2.71
C LYS A 148 30.01 -18.48 2.83
N SER A 149 31.28 -18.40 2.39
CA SER A 149 32.21 -19.53 2.50
C SER A 149 32.44 -19.95 3.95
N SER A 150 32.58 -19.00 4.87
CA SER A 150 32.73 -19.27 6.30
C SER A 150 31.50 -19.99 6.89
N VAL A 151 30.28 -19.52 6.57
CA VAL A 151 29.03 -20.16 7.00
C VAL A 151 28.93 -21.60 6.49
N VAL A 152 29.30 -21.84 5.23
CA VAL A 152 29.34 -23.20 4.66
C VAL A 152 30.30 -24.08 5.46
N ILE A 153 31.55 -23.67 5.66
CA ILE A 153 32.54 -24.45 6.43
C ILE A 153 32.03 -24.72 7.84
N GLN A 154 31.51 -23.70 8.54
CA GLN A 154 30.96 -23.84 9.88
C GLN A 154 29.79 -24.83 9.92
N SER A 155 28.92 -24.83 8.91
CA SER A 155 27.80 -25.78 8.81
C SER A 155 28.28 -27.24 8.68
N TYR A 156 29.33 -27.48 7.89
CA TYR A 156 29.93 -28.81 7.75
C TYR A 156 30.56 -29.29 9.05
N VAL A 157 31.32 -28.42 9.74
CA VAL A 157 31.95 -28.73 11.03
C VAL A 157 30.90 -29.04 12.09
N ARG A 158 29.89 -28.16 12.26
CA ARG A 158 28.79 -28.40 13.22
C ARG A 158 28.06 -29.72 12.93
N GLY A 159 27.78 -30.00 11.66
CA GLY A 159 27.17 -31.25 11.22
C GLY A 159 28.05 -32.48 11.51
N TYR A 160 29.35 -32.40 11.27
CA TYR A 160 30.31 -33.46 11.57
C TYR A 160 30.37 -33.76 13.06
N LEU A 161 30.50 -32.73 13.90
CA LEU A 161 30.55 -32.88 15.35
C LEU A 161 29.29 -33.57 15.90
N GLN A 162 28.11 -33.17 15.41
CA GLN A 162 26.85 -33.79 15.83
C GLN A 162 26.75 -35.25 15.38
N ARG A 163 27.18 -35.58 14.16
CA ARG A 163 27.22 -36.97 13.68
C ARG A 163 28.19 -37.83 14.48
N LYS A 164 29.36 -37.30 14.85
CA LYS A 164 30.35 -37.99 15.70
C LYS A 164 29.76 -38.29 17.08
N LYS A 165 29.13 -37.30 17.72
CA LYS A 165 28.44 -37.47 19.02
C LYS A 165 27.34 -38.54 18.94
N TYR A 166 26.48 -38.47 17.92
CA TYR A 166 25.41 -39.46 17.73
C TYR A 166 25.94 -40.88 17.48
N LYS A 167 27.00 -41.02 16.67
CA LYS A 167 27.63 -42.33 16.41
C LYS A 167 28.12 -42.96 17.71
N LYS A 168 28.80 -42.20 18.57
CA LYS A 168 29.27 -42.66 19.89
C LYS A 168 28.10 -43.10 20.78
N LEU A 169 27.08 -42.24 20.92
CA LEU A 169 25.88 -42.57 21.71
C LEU A 169 25.20 -43.86 21.19
N ARG A 170 25.05 -43.99 19.88
CA ARG A 170 24.45 -45.18 19.26
C ARG A 170 25.27 -46.45 19.52
N THR A 171 26.60 -46.37 19.45
CA THR A 171 27.45 -47.52 19.76
C THR A 171 27.36 -47.91 21.23
N ASP A 172 27.29 -46.94 22.14
CA ASP A 172 27.19 -47.18 23.58
C ASP A 172 25.85 -47.82 23.94
N ILE A 173 24.74 -47.30 23.41
CA ILE A 173 23.41 -47.92 23.55
C ILE A 173 23.40 -49.35 22.98
N ARG A 174 24.04 -49.58 21.83
CA ARG A 174 24.09 -50.91 21.21
C ARG A 174 24.83 -51.93 22.10
N LYS A 175 25.93 -51.53 22.74
CA LYS A 175 26.64 -52.37 23.72
C LYS A 175 25.71 -52.77 24.87
N ILE A 176 24.97 -51.83 25.43
CA ILE A 176 24.00 -52.09 26.51
C ILE A 176 22.93 -53.09 26.06
N ILE A 177 22.35 -52.89 24.87
CA ILE A 177 21.32 -53.78 24.33
C ILE A 177 21.85 -55.22 24.17
N ILE A 178 23.09 -55.38 23.70
CA ILE A 178 23.72 -56.71 23.55
C ILE A 178 23.91 -57.37 24.93
N VAL A 179 24.40 -56.65 25.92
CA VAL A 179 24.55 -57.21 27.28
C VAL A 179 23.18 -57.61 27.85
N GLN A 180 22.18 -56.75 27.73
CA GLN A 180 20.82 -57.05 28.19
C GLN A 180 20.21 -58.27 27.48
N SER A 181 20.44 -58.45 26.18
CA SER A 181 19.92 -59.62 25.45
C SER A 181 20.60 -60.91 25.91
N LEU A 182 21.92 -60.88 26.13
CA LEU A 182 22.68 -62.03 26.67
C LEU A 182 22.23 -62.41 28.08
N VAL A 183 22.02 -61.42 28.97
CA VAL A 183 21.52 -61.66 30.33
C VAL A 183 20.11 -62.27 30.29
N ARG A 184 19.19 -61.74 29.47
CA ARG A 184 17.85 -62.31 29.31
C ARG A 184 17.90 -63.75 28.79
N GLN A 185 18.80 -64.04 27.85
CA GLN A 185 19.01 -65.39 27.33
C GLN A 185 19.53 -66.34 28.42
N PHE A 186 20.49 -65.89 29.24
CA PHE A 186 21.02 -66.66 30.36
C PHE A 186 19.92 -66.99 31.39
N LEU A 187 19.15 -66.00 31.82
CA LEU A 187 18.04 -66.18 32.77
C LEU A 187 16.98 -67.14 32.22
N ALA A 188 16.65 -67.04 30.91
CA ALA A 188 15.73 -67.96 30.26
C ALA A 188 16.26 -69.41 30.27
N LYS A 189 17.54 -69.62 29.95
CA LYS A 189 18.20 -70.95 30.04
C LYS A 189 18.17 -71.49 31.46
N GLN A 190 18.45 -70.66 32.47
CA GLN A 190 18.45 -71.09 33.87
C GLN A 190 17.04 -71.46 34.35
N LYS A 191 16.01 -70.67 33.99
CA LYS A 191 14.61 -70.97 34.28
C LYS A 191 14.16 -72.28 33.63
N PHE A 192 14.58 -72.53 32.38
CA PHE A 192 14.31 -73.79 31.69
C PHE A 192 14.97 -74.98 32.41
N LYS A 193 16.25 -74.87 32.80
CA LYS A 193 16.96 -75.92 33.55
C LYS A 193 16.26 -76.25 34.87
N ARG A 194 15.85 -75.23 35.64
CA ARG A 194 15.09 -75.42 36.90
C ARG A 194 13.76 -76.16 36.66
N ARG A 195 13.01 -75.76 35.64
CA ARG A 195 11.75 -76.44 35.27
C ARG A 195 11.97 -77.89 34.85
N LYS A 196 13.02 -78.17 34.08
CA LYS A 196 13.37 -79.54 33.68
C LYS A 196 13.67 -80.42 34.90
N ILE A 197 14.50 -79.93 35.83
CA ILE A 197 14.80 -80.66 37.07
C ILE A 197 13.54 -80.91 37.89
N GLN A 198 12.67 -79.90 38.03
CA GLN A 198 11.40 -80.05 38.74
C GLN A 198 10.49 -81.08 38.06
N MET A 199 10.45 -81.08 36.73
CA MET A 199 9.67 -82.06 35.96
C MET A 199 10.18 -83.48 36.19
N GLU A 200 11.50 -83.70 36.19
CA GLU A 200 12.09 -85.02 36.49
C GLU A 200 11.77 -85.47 37.92
N LYS A 201 11.89 -84.58 38.92
CA LYS A 201 11.46 -84.88 40.31
C LYS A 201 9.99 -85.27 40.37
N ASN A 202 9.12 -84.52 39.68
CA ASN A 202 7.69 -84.82 39.63
C ASN A 202 7.42 -86.17 38.95
N LYS A 203 8.11 -86.51 37.87
CA LYS A 203 8.00 -87.83 37.22
C LYS A 203 8.38 -88.96 38.19
N SER A 204 9.53 -88.86 38.86
CA SER A 204 9.94 -89.85 39.86
C SER A 204 8.93 -89.97 40.99
N SER A 205 8.40 -88.86 41.50
CA SER A 205 7.35 -88.85 42.52
C SER A 205 6.08 -89.57 42.04
N VAL A 206 5.64 -89.33 40.80
CA VAL A 206 4.45 -89.99 40.22
C VAL A 206 4.67 -91.49 40.09
N VAL A 207 5.87 -91.94 39.69
CA VAL A 207 6.21 -93.37 39.61
C VAL A 207 6.20 -94.03 40.99
N ILE A 208 6.82 -93.42 42.00
CA ILE A 208 6.81 -93.95 43.37
C ILE A 208 5.37 -94.03 43.90
N GLN A 209 4.59 -92.96 43.72
CA GLN A 209 3.19 -92.92 44.16
C GLN A 209 2.34 -93.98 43.45
N SER A 210 2.54 -94.22 42.15
CA SER A 210 1.79 -95.24 41.41
C SER A 210 2.17 -96.66 41.85
N CYS A 211 3.45 -96.93 42.09
CA CYS A 211 3.93 -98.20 42.65
C CYS A 211 3.34 -98.45 44.05
N VAL A 212 3.38 -97.47 44.95
CA VAL A 212 2.82 -97.58 46.31
C VAL A 212 1.31 -97.79 46.28
N ARG A 213 0.56 -97.00 45.49
CA ARG A 213 -0.89 -97.18 45.31
C ARG A 213 -1.21 -98.56 44.76
N GLY A 214 -0.45 -99.02 43.77
CA GLY A 214 -0.58 -100.37 43.21
C GLY A 214 -0.31 -101.47 44.25
N TYR A 215 0.74 -101.33 45.05
CA TYR A 215 1.06 -102.26 46.14
C TYR A 215 -0.04 -102.32 47.20
N LEU A 216 -0.52 -101.16 47.68
CA LEU A 216 -1.61 -101.08 48.66
C LEU A 216 -2.88 -101.76 48.14
N GLN A 217 -3.23 -101.54 46.87
CA GLN A 217 -4.39 -102.18 46.25
C GLN A 217 -4.20 -103.70 46.12
N LYS A 218 -3.01 -104.16 45.72
CA LYS A 218 -2.66 -105.60 45.67
C LYS A 218 -2.71 -106.25 47.06
N LYS A 219 -2.24 -105.57 48.11
CA LYS A 219 -2.29 -106.05 49.50
C LYS A 219 -3.74 -106.18 49.99
N LYS A 220 -4.57 -105.16 49.78
CA LYS A 220 -6.01 -105.22 50.08
C LYS A 220 -6.71 -106.36 49.34
N PHE A 221 -6.44 -106.50 48.04
CA PHE A 221 -6.99 -107.59 47.23
C PHE A 221 -6.52 -108.97 47.71
N LYS A 222 -5.24 -109.13 48.10
CA LYS A 222 -4.72 -110.39 48.65
C LYS A 222 -5.43 -110.77 49.95
N LEU A 223 -5.57 -109.83 50.89
CA LEU A 223 -6.33 -110.04 52.13
C LEU A 223 -7.78 -110.45 51.84
N MET A 224 -8.47 -109.71 50.95
CA MET A 224 -9.83 -110.04 50.53
C MET A 224 -9.91 -111.42 49.85
N LYS A 225 -8.93 -111.76 48.99
CA LYS A 225 -8.87 -113.05 48.30
C LYS A 225 -8.57 -114.18 49.27
N ASP A 226 -7.74 -113.98 50.29
CA ASP A 226 -7.46 -114.98 51.32
C ASP A 226 -8.68 -115.20 52.23
N GLU A 227 -9.41 -114.14 52.59
CA GLU A 227 -10.72 -114.24 53.27
C GLU A 227 -11.75 -114.97 52.41
N ILE A 228 -11.91 -114.58 51.14
CA ILE A 228 -12.78 -115.28 50.19
C ILE A 228 -12.31 -116.73 50.01
N ARG A 229 -11.01 -117.02 50.00
CA ARG A 229 -10.48 -118.38 49.85
C ARG A 229 -10.79 -119.24 51.08
N LYS A 230 -10.76 -118.69 52.29
CA LYS A 230 -11.25 -119.37 53.50
C LYS A 230 -12.74 -119.68 53.37
N VAL A 231 -13.55 -118.67 52.99
CA VAL A 231 -15.00 -118.81 52.79
C VAL A 231 -15.31 -119.81 51.67
N VAL A 232 -14.62 -119.76 50.53
CA VAL A 232 -14.78 -120.68 49.40
C VAL A 232 -14.33 -122.08 49.76
N LYS A 233 -13.32 -122.26 50.62
CA LYS A 233 -12.90 -123.58 51.09
C LYS A 233 -13.96 -124.21 52.00
N VAL A 234 -14.57 -123.42 52.88
CA VAL A 234 -15.73 -123.85 53.69
C VAL A 234 -16.95 -124.09 52.79
N GLN A 235 -17.27 -123.16 51.90
CA GLN A 235 -18.38 -123.28 50.96
C GLN A 235 -18.17 -124.41 49.95
N SER A 236 -16.95 -124.76 49.54
CA SER A 236 -16.71 -125.86 48.61
C SER A 236 -16.84 -127.20 49.32
N MET A 237 -16.51 -127.29 50.61
CA MET A 237 -16.88 -128.45 51.44
C MET A 237 -18.40 -128.57 51.59
N VAL A 238 -19.09 -127.47 51.90
CA VAL A 238 -20.56 -127.44 52.00
C VAL A 238 -21.24 -127.67 50.65
N ARG A 239 -20.71 -127.14 49.55
CA ARG A 239 -21.22 -127.37 48.18
C ARG A 239 -20.90 -128.78 47.71
N ARG A 240 -19.77 -129.39 48.07
CA ARG A 240 -19.50 -130.81 47.81
C ARG A 240 -20.52 -131.68 48.56
N PHE A 241 -20.81 -131.34 49.82
CA PHE A 241 -21.87 -131.99 50.60
C PHE A 241 -23.27 -131.80 49.97
N LEU A 242 -23.62 -130.58 49.54
CA LEU A 242 -24.90 -130.27 48.89
C LEU A 242 -24.97 -130.77 47.44
N ALA A 243 -23.87 -130.87 46.69
CA ALA A 243 -23.78 -131.41 45.34
C ALA A 243 -23.85 -132.94 45.35
N MET A 244 -23.32 -133.60 46.39
CA MET A 244 -23.66 -135.01 46.67
C MET A 244 -25.17 -135.16 46.92
N LYS A 245 -25.81 -134.17 47.56
CA LYS A 245 -27.27 -134.13 47.80
C LYS A 245 -28.11 -133.70 46.59
N LYS A 246 -27.54 -132.98 45.61
CA LYS A 246 -28.23 -132.39 44.45
C LYS A 246 -27.91 -133.07 43.11
N LYS A 247 -26.83 -133.88 43.01
CA LYS A 247 -26.63 -134.85 41.92
C LYS A 247 -27.71 -135.95 41.93
N GLN A 248 -28.46 -136.06 43.02
CA GLN A 248 -29.66 -136.90 43.16
C GLN A 248 -30.96 -136.22 42.65
N LYS A 249 -30.92 -134.94 42.24
CA LYS A 249 -32.09 -134.20 41.75
C LYS A 249 -31.74 -133.32 40.54
N LEU A 250 -31.95 -133.91 39.37
CA LEU A 250 -32.37 -133.26 38.11
C LEU A 250 -31.36 -132.27 37.49
N VAL A 251 -30.79 -132.52 36.30
CA VAL A 251 -31.43 -132.73 34.99
C VAL A 251 -32.20 -131.47 34.53
N ILE A 252 -31.73 -130.88 33.42
CA ILE A 252 -32.36 -129.88 32.51
C ILE A 252 -32.24 -128.37 32.86
N GLY A 253 -31.81 -127.58 31.87
CA GLY A 253 -32.51 -126.34 31.50
C GLY A 253 -31.68 -125.09 31.14
N GLN A 254 -31.66 -124.74 29.84
CA GLN A 254 -30.92 -123.67 29.11
C GLN A 254 -31.42 -122.19 29.23
N GLY A 255 -30.60 -121.25 28.68
CA GLY A 255 -31.00 -120.04 27.87
C GLY A 255 -30.91 -118.66 28.57
N SER A 256 -30.68 -117.47 27.98
CA SER A 256 -30.39 -116.96 26.61
C SER A 256 -30.26 -115.40 26.59
N ILE A 257 -29.46 -114.81 25.66
CA ILE A 257 -29.71 -113.62 24.77
C ILE A 257 -29.52 -112.11 25.20
N HIS A 258 -28.55 -111.44 24.52
CA HIS A 258 -28.53 -110.15 23.73
C HIS A 258 -28.72 -108.72 24.32
N PHE A 259 -27.76 -107.82 24.00
CA PHE A 259 -27.91 -106.35 23.98
C PHE A 259 -27.11 -105.72 22.82
N LYS A 260 -27.78 -105.11 21.83
CA LYS A 260 -27.15 -104.20 20.85
C LYS A 260 -28.14 -103.15 20.34
N LYS A 261 -28.27 -102.03 21.07
CA LYS A 261 -28.90 -100.77 20.63
C LYS A 261 -28.25 -99.58 21.37
N GLN A 262 -27.00 -99.24 21.04
CA GLN A 262 -26.35 -98.06 21.64
C GLN A 262 -25.26 -97.46 20.74
N PHE A 263 -25.55 -97.16 19.47
CA PHE A 263 -24.53 -96.53 18.60
C PHE A 263 -25.00 -95.42 17.65
N ILE A 264 -26.28 -95.05 17.59
CA ILE A 264 -26.74 -94.08 16.57
C ILE A 264 -26.89 -92.63 17.09
N PHE A 265 -26.83 -92.38 18.41
CA PHE A 265 -27.04 -91.03 18.98
C PHE A 265 -25.77 -90.18 19.22
N LYS A 266 -24.57 -90.67 18.88
CA LYS A 266 -23.29 -90.04 19.28
C LYS A 266 -22.63 -89.19 18.19
N ASP A 267 -23.01 -89.33 16.92
CA ASP A 267 -22.33 -88.65 15.81
C ASP A 267 -22.85 -87.23 15.52
N ASP A 268 -24.13 -86.94 15.72
CA ASP A 268 -24.69 -85.60 15.46
C ASP A 268 -24.20 -84.53 16.45
N ASN A 269 -23.95 -84.92 17.71
CA ASN A 269 -23.41 -84.02 18.74
C ASN A 269 -21.96 -83.61 18.47
N ASN A 270 -21.18 -84.44 17.76
CA ASN A 270 -19.79 -84.14 17.41
C ASN A 270 -19.69 -83.13 16.26
N LEU A 271 -20.60 -83.19 15.28
CA LEU A 271 -20.60 -82.28 14.12
C LEU A 271 -20.98 -80.85 14.50
N ALA A 272 -21.97 -80.68 15.39
CA ALA A 272 -22.34 -79.37 15.93
C ALA A 272 -21.18 -78.72 16.72
N ALA A 273 -20.47 -79.50 17.54
CA ALA A 273 -19.32 -79.03 18.31
C ALA A 273 -18.16 -78.57 17.41
N ILE A 274 -17.88 -79.28 16.31
CA ILE A 274 -16.82 -78.95 15.36
C ILE A 274 -17.13 -77.62 14.64
N CYS A 275 -18.39 -77.38 14.26
CA CYS A 275 -18.77 -76.16 13.54
C CYS A 275 -18.67 -74.89 14.42
N ILE A 276 -19.08 -75.00 15.70
CA ILE A 276 -18.96 -73.93 16.69
C ILE A 276 -17.48 -73.62 16.98
N GLN A 277 -16.67 -74.65 17.20
CA GLN A 277 -15.24 -74.48 17.46
C GLN A 277 -14.50 -73.83 16.27
N ARG A 278 -14.86 -74.21 15.03
CA ARG A 278 -14.28 -73.62 13.81
C ARG A 278 -14.59 -72.13 13.70
N ASN A 279 -15.85 -71.74 13.89
CA ASN A 279 -16.28 -70.34 13.80
C ASN A 279 -15.70 -69.48 14.94
N TYR A 280 -15.61 -70.03 16.15
CA TYR A 280 -15.00 -69.33 17.28
C TYR A 280 -13.50 -69.07 17.06
N ARG A 281 -12.74 -70.05 16.54
CA ARG A 281 -11.32 -69.89 16.18
C ARG A 281 -11.13 -68.82 15.10
N ALA A 282 -12.00 -68.81 14.08
CA ALA A 282 -11.98 -67.79 13.03
C ALA A 282 -12.28 -66.38 13.59
N TRP A 283 -13.22 -66.25 14.53
CA TRP A 283 -13.54 -64.97 15.18
C TRP A 283 -12.36 -64.41 16.00
N ILE A 284 -11.67 -65.25 16.78
CA ILE A 284 -10.46 -64.85 17.53
C ILE A 284 -9.40 -64.30 16.57
N TYR A 285 -9.19 -64.97 15.44
CA TYR A 285 -8.20 -64.54 14.45
C TYR A 285 -8.56 -63.17 13.85
N ARG A 286 -9.82 -62.97 13.42
CA ARG A 286 -10.29 -61.67 12.90
C ARG A 286 -10.19 -60.55 13.93
N LYS A 287 -10.48 -60.83 15.21
CA LYS A 287 -10.36 -59.87 16.31
C LYS A 287 -8.89 -59.45 16.53
N LYS A 288 -7.96 -60.41 16.53
CA LYS A 288 -6.51 -60.12 16.62
C LYS A 288 -6.03 -59.33 15.41
N PHE A 289 -6.43 -59.71 14.20
CA PHE A 289 -6.04 -59.02 12.95
C PHE A 289 -6.51 -57.55 12.92
N LYS A 290 -7.78 -57.28 13.28
CA LYS A 290 -8.30 -55.91 13.39
C LYS A 290 -7.51 -55.06 14.39
N LYS A 291 -7.12 -55.64 15.54
CA LYS A 291 -6.28 -54.95 16.54
C LYS A 291 -4.90 -54.60 15.96
N THR A 292 -4.26 -55.54 15.27
CA THR A 292 -2.95 -55.33 14.63
C THR A 292 -3.01 -54.23 13.55
N ILE A 293 -4.00 -54.27 12.66
CA ILE A 293 -4.21 -53.25 11.61
C ILE A 293 -4.39 -51.85 12.25
N ARG A 294 -5.19 -51.76 13.31
CA ARG A 294 -5.43 -50.48 14.00
C ARG A 294 -4.15 -49.91 14.62
N CYS A 295 -3.33 -50.75 15.24
CA CYS A 295 -2.02 -50.35 15.74
C CYS A 295 -1.09 -49.88 14.61
N VAL A 296 -1.05 -50.59 13.48
CA VAL A 296 -0.23 -50.22 12.31
C VAL A 296 -0.66 -48.87 11.74
N ILE A 297 -1.95 -48.62 11.58
CA ILE A 297 -2.48 -47.34 11.08
C ILE A 297 -2.10 -46.19 12.00
N VAL A 298 -2.17 -46.36 13.32
CA VAL A 298 -1.76 -45.34 14.30
C VAL A 298 -0.27 -45.05 14.21
N ILE A 299 0.58 -46.09 14.11
CA ILE A 299 2.03 -45.90 13.96
C ILE A 299 2.35 -45.19 12.64
N GLN A 300 1.70 -45.60 11.54
CA GLN A 300 1.88 -44.98 10.22
C GLN A 300 1.42 -43.52 10.21
N SER A 301 0.28 -43.19 10.82
CA SER A 301 -0.21 -41.82 10.90
C SER A 301 0.70 -40.93 11.75
N MET A 302 1.18 -41.43 12.90
CA MET A 302 2.16 -40.71 13.73
C MET A 302 3.48 -40.47 12.99
N TRP A 303 3.98 -41.47 12.24
CA TRP A 303 5.21 -41.33 11.46
C TRP A 303 5.06 -40.31 10.32
N ARG A 304 3.93 -40.33 9.59
CA ARG A 304 3.63 -39.32 8.56
C ARG A 304 3.62 -37.91 9.18
N GLY A 305 2.96 -37.74 10.33
CA GLY A 305 2.94 -36.46 11.04
C GLY A 305 4.31 -36.00 11.56
N PHE A 306 5.15 -36.92 12.05
CA PHE A 306 6.52 -36.63 12.46
C PHE A 306 7.40 -36.20 11.29
N ARG A 307 7.33 -36.91 10.16
CA ARG A 307 8.09 -36.60 8.94
C ARG A 307 7.78 -35.19 8.43
N THR A 308 6.50 -34.82 8.38
CA THR A 308 6.08 -33.47 7.97
C THR A 308 6.61 -32.40 8.93
N ARG A 309 6.47 -32.60 10.25
CA ARG A 309 7.00 -31.64 11.25
C ARG A 309 8.52 -31.49 11.18
N LYS A 310 9.25 -32.58 10.99
CA LYS A 310 10.71 -32.55 10.82
C LYS A 310 11.14 -31.80 9.56
N SER A 311 10.42 -32.02 8.44
CA SER A 311 10.63 -31.26 7.20
C SER A 311 10.38 -29.76 7.37
N LEU A 312 9.32 -29.39 8.10
CA LEU A 312 8.97 -28.00 8.38
C LEU A 312 9.96 -27.29 9.31
N ILE A 313 10.55 -27.99 10.29
CA ILE A 313 11.58 -27.43 11.19
C ILE A 313 12.87 -27.10 10.41
N CYS A 314 13.22 -27.90 9.42
CA CYS A 314 14.38 -27.65 8.56
C CYS A 314 14.13 -26.60 7.48
N ASN A 315 12.91 -26.05 7.37
CA ASN A 315 12.57 -25.03 6.39
C ASN A 315 12.98 -23.64 6.90
N THR A 316 14.10 -23.15 6.37
CA THR A 316 14.67 -21.83 6.72
C THR A 316 13.66 -20.70 6.55
N ARG A 317 12.85 -20.74 5.49
CA ARG A 317 11.81 -19.74 5.21
C ARG A 317 10.74 -19.69 6.30
N LEU A 318 10.35 -20.84 6.85
CA LEU A 318 9.39 -20.90 7.96
C LEU A 318 10.00 -20.35 9.25
N SER A 319 11.28 -20.64 9.51
CA SER A 319 12.00 -20.11 10.68
C SER A 319 12.14 -18.58 10.61
N GLU A 320 12.41 -18.02 9.43
CA GLU A 320 12.49 -16.59 9.19
C GLU A 320 11.13 -15.90 9.35
N VAL A 321 10.05 -16.52 8.87
CA VAL A 321 8.68 -16.01 9.08
C VAL A 321 8.34 -16.00 10.56
N ARG A 322 8.67 -17.07 11.30
CA ARG A 322 8.46 -17.14 12.76
C ARG A 322 9.27 -16.09 13.51
N ALA A 323 10.53 -15.89 13.15
CA ALA A 323 11.37 -14.86 13.76
C ALA A 323 10.80 -13.45 13.54
N ARG A 324 10.37 -13.15 12.30
CA ARG A 324 9.68 -11.88 12.00
C ARG A 324 8.41 -11.70 12.81
N LEU A 325 7.61 -12.75 12.97
CA LEU A 325 6.37 -12.70 13.74
C LEU A 325 6.63 -12.47 15.24
N VAL A 326 7.69 -13.08 15.80
CA VAL A 326 8.12 -12.81 17.18
C VAL A 326 8.60 -11.37 17.36
N CYS A 327 9.40 -10.82 16.43
CA CYS A 327 9.82 -9.43 16.48
C CYS A 327 8.62 -8.48 16.38
N ALA A 328 7.71 -8.71 15.42
CA ALA A 328 6.50 -7.91 15.27
C ALA A 328 5.60 -7.95 16.52
N ASN A 329 5.49 -9.10 17.18
CA ASN A 329 4.74 -9.22 18.43
C ASN A 329 5.38 -8.46 19.60
N LYS A 330 6.73 -8.34 19.64
CA LYS A 330 7.43 -7.54 20.66
C LYS A 330 7.26 -6.05 20.45
N GLU A 331 7.17 -5.61 19.20
CA GLU A 331 6.98 -4.19 18.81
C GLU A 331 5.50 -3.77 18.83
N ALA A 332 4.57 -4.69 19.05
CA ALA A 332 3.14 -4.41 19.09
C ALA A 332 2.77 -3.63 20.37
N THR A 333 2.51 -2.33 20.23
CA THR A 333 1.88 -1.51 21.27
C THR A 333 0.38 -1.76 21.35
N GLU A 334 -0.28 -1.36 22.44
CA GLU A 334 -1.73 -1.54 22.61
C GLU A 334 -2.55 -0.85 21.49
N ASN A 335 -2.05 0.25 20.96
CA ASN A 335 -2.61 0.97 19.80
C ASN A 335 -2.41 0.24 18.45
N ASN A 336 -1.55 -0.79 18.39
CA ASN A 336 -1.35 -1.60 17.19
C ASN A 336 -2.34 -2.78 17.12
N LYS A 337 -3.11 -3.04 18.19
CA LYS A 337 -4.24 -3.99 18.15
C LYS A 337 -5.30 -3.47 17.19
N LEU A 338 -5.89 -4.36 16.39
CA LEU A 338 -6.70 -4.00 15.23
C LEU A 338 -7.81 -2.98 15.52
N CYS A 339 -8.64 -3.21 16.55
CA CYS A 339 -9.71 -2.29 16.94
C CYS A 339 -9.18 -0.98 17.55
N ASN A 340 -8.18 -1.06 18.44
CA ASN A 340 -7.58 0.12 19.07
C ASN A 340 -6.86 1.01 18.03
N ARG A 341 -6.28 0.40 17.00
CA ARG A 341 -5.65 1.08 15.88
C ARG A 341 -6.67 1.90 15.11
N VAL A 342 -7.84 1.32 14.83
CA VAL A 342 -8.94 2.06 14.17
C VAL A 342 -9.42 3.20 15.05
N SER A 343 -9.65 2.99 16.35
CA SER A 343 -10.05 4.07 17.27
C SER A 343 -9.03 5.22 17.31
N TYR A 344 -7.74 4.91 17.41
CA TYR A 344 -6.65 5.89 17.39
C TYR A 344 -6.59 6.65 16.05
N VAL A 345 -6.65 5.92 14.95
CA VAL A 345 -6.63 6.49 13.60
C VAL A 345 -7.82 7.41 13.37
N LEU A 346 -9.02 7.01 13.79
CA LEU A 346 -10.23 7.81 13.63
C LEU A 346 -10.15 9.11 14.44
N TYR A 347 -9.61 9.08 15.66
CA TYR A 347 -9.34 10.29 16.45
C TYR A 347 -8.43 11.29 15.70
N HIS A 348 -7.38 10.79 15.04
CA HIS A 348 -6.43 11.64 14.31
C HIS A 348 -6.90 12.05 12.91
N LEU A 349 -7.88 11.34 12.33
CA LEU A 349 -8.46 11.65 11.02
C LEU A 349 -9.15 13.03 11.01
N TYR A 350 -9.75 13.45 12.14
CA TYR A 350 -10.40 14.76 12.25
C TYR A 350 -9.41 15.92 12.51
N ASN A 351 -8.18 15.61 12.92
CA ASN A 351 -7.19 16.58 13.42
C ASN A 351 -5.84 16.46 12.69
N ILE A 352 -5.88 16.42 11.35
CA ILE A 352 -4.69 16.19 10.52
C ILE A 352 -3.82 17.46 10.46
N LYS A 353 -2.59 17.38 10.97
CA LYS A 353 -1.59 18.47 10.92
C LYS A 353 -0.46 18.24 9.90
N SER A 354 -0.28 17.01 9.41
CA SER A 354 0.84 16.63 8.54
C SER A 354 0.45 15.58 7.51
N LEU A 355 0.93 15.76 6.27
CA LEU A 355 0.68 14.86 5.15
C LEU A 355 1.31 13.47 5.36
N ALA A 356 2.46 13.38 6.03
CA ALA A 356 3.08 12.10 6.37
C ALA A 356 2.25 11.30 7.39
N VAL A 357 1.67 12.00 8.37
CA VAL A 357 0.75 11.40 9.35
C VAL A 357 -0.53 10.94 8.65
N LEU A 358 -1.04 11.73 7.70
CA LEU A 358 -2.22 11.37 6.91
C LEU A 358 -2.03 10.09 6.09
N ILE A 359 -0.90 9.97 5.38
CA ILE A 359 -0.56 8.76 4.61
C ILE A 359 -0.52 7.53 5.53
N LYS A 360 0.10 7.66 6.71
CA LYS A 360 0.13 6.59 7.71
C LYS A 360 -1.29 6.20 8.18
N ILE A 361 -2.13 7.18 8.54
CA ILE A 361 -3.51 6.96 8.99
C ILE A 361 -4.31 6.22 7.92
N VAL A 362 -4.21 6.63 6.65
CA VAL A 362 -4.94 6.00 5.55
C VAL A 362 -4.47 4.57 5.30
N ASN A 363 -3.16 4.30 5.36
CA ASN A 363 -2.62 2.94 5.23
C ASN A 363 -3.04 2.04 6.40
N ASP A 364 -3.14 2.60 7.60
CA ASP A 364 -3.61 1.90 8.79
C ASP A 364 -5.10 1.56 8.71
N LEU A 365 -5.93 2.46 8.15
CA LEU A 365 -7.35 2.21 7.85
C LEU A 365 -7.51 1.13 6.79
N ASP A 366 -6.74 1.20 5.71
CA ASP A 366 -6.76 0.17 4.66
C ASP A 366 -6.50 -1.20 5.30
N ALA A 367 -5.37 -1.35 6.00
CA ALA A 367 -5.00 -2.61 6.62
C ALA A 367 -6.06 -3.14 7.60
N SER A 368 -6.70 -2.24 8.36
CA SER A 368 -7.70 -2.63 9.37
C SER A 368 -9.04 -3.03 8.75
N THR A 369 -9.53 -2.26 7.79
CA THR A 369 -10.79 -2.53 7.06
C THR A 369 -10.65 -3.71 6.08
N ARG A 370 -9.43 -4.09 5.70
CA ARG A 370 -9.18 -5.22 4.80
C ARG A 370 -9.39 -6.59 5.45
N TYR A 371 -9.26 -6.69 6.78
CA TYR A 371 -9.21 -7.97 7.51
C TYR A 371 -10.19 -8.07 8.71
N SER A 372 -11.07 -7.09 8.93
CA SER A 372 -12.03 -7.13 10.05
C SER A 372 -13.35 -6.45 9.72
N GLU A 373 -14.45 -7.17 9.99
CA GLU A 373 -15.82 -6.65 9.89
C GLU A 373 -16.10 -5.57 10.95
N LEU A 374 -15.61 -5.74 12.19
CA LEU A 374 -15.79 -4.78 13.28
C LEU A 374 -15.16 -3.42 12.93
N CYS A 375 -13.99 -3.44 12.30
CA CYS A 375 -13.34 -2.23 11.81
C CYS A 375 -14.13 -1.56 10.69
N CYS A 376 -14.84 -2.31 9.85
CA CYS A 376 -15.75 -1.77 8.85
C CYS A 376 -17.00 -1.15 9.49
N ASP A 377 -17.56 -1.77 10.51
CA ASP A 377 -18.72 -1.24 11.27
C ASP A 377 -18.39 0.07 11.98
N GLN A 378 -17.19 0.17 12.59
CA GLN A 378 -16.72 1.41 13.22
C GLN A 378 -16.62 2.60 12.25
N MET A 379 -16.51 2.35 10.94
CA MET A 379 -16.53 3.41 9.93
C MET A 379 -17.92 4.05 9.76
N LEU A 380 -18.98 3.40 10.28
CA LEU A 380 -20.37 3.86 10.21
C LEU A 380 -20.89 4.51 11.50
N GLU A 381 -20.26 4.24 12.65
CA GLU A 381 -20.84 4.47 13.98
C GLU A 381 -20.41 5.78 14.68
N ASN A 382 -19.30 6.40 14.30
CA ASN A 382 -18.73 7.52 15.09
C ASN A 382 -19.40 8.90 14.81
N GLY A 383 -20.29 9.33 15.71
CA GLY A 383 -20.66 10.75 15.98
C GLY A 383 -21.25 11.58 14.83
N ASP A 384 -21.25 12.92 15.00
CA ASP A 384 -21.87 13.91 14.10
C ASP A 384 -21.33 13.89 12.65
N LYS A 385 -20.10 13.39 12.44
CA LYS A 385 -19.49 13.22 11.11
C LYS A 385 -18.93 11.83 10.97
N LYS A 386 -19.65 10.95 10.28
CA LYS A 386 -19.23 9.57 10.04
C LYS A 386 -17.89 9.49 9.30
N PRO A 387 -16.95 8.62 9.72
CA PRO A 387 -15.63 8.47 9.10
C PRO A 387 -15.63 8.28 7.59
N VAL A 388 -16.58 7.50 7.04
CA VAL A 388 -16.72 7.29 5.59
C VAL A 388 -16.95 8.61 4.84
N ILE A 389 -17.73 9.54 5.40
CA ILE A 389 -18.00 10.83 4.77
C ILE A 389 -16.73 11.68 4.77
N VAL A 390 -15.94 11.63 5.86
CA VAL A 390 -14.65 12.33 5.93
C VAL A 390 -13.66 11.77 4.91
N LEU A 391 -13.64 10.46 4.67
CA LEU A 391 -12.82 9.86 3.61
C LEU A 391 -13.22 10.34 2.22
N LEU A 392 -14.52 10.44 1.93
CA LEU A 392 -15.02 10.99 0.66
C LEU A 392 -14.61 12.46 0.48
N ASP A 393 -14.79 13.28 1.52
CA ASP A 393 -14.37 14.69 1.54
C ASP A 393 -12.84 14.84 1.39
N LEU A 394 -12.06 13.94 2.00
CA LEU A 394 -10.61 13.94 1.90
C LEU A 394 -10.11 13.74 0.46
N ILE A 395 -10.75 12.85 -0.31
CA ILE A 395 -10.45 12.66 -1.73
C ILE A 395 -10.64 13.98 -2.49
N LEU A 396 -11.73 14.71 -2.22
CA LEU A 396 -12.04 15.96 -2.90
C LEU A 396 -11.04 17.07 -2.60
N ARG A 397 -10.56 17.14 -1.35
CA ARG A 397 -9.56 18.13 -0.90
C ARG A 397 -8.13 17.86 -1.39
N CYS A 398 -7.80 16.62 -1.77
CA CYS A 398 -6.45 16.25 -2.19
C CYS A 398 -6.12 16.72 -3.62
N ASN A 399 -4.92 17.27 -3.84
CA ASN A 399 -4.48 17.75 -5.16
C ASN A 399 -3.78 16.66 -6.00
N LYS A 400 -3.20 17.04 -7.14
CA LYS A 400 -2.50 16.12 -8.08
C LYS A 400 -1.00 15.91 -7.76
N SER A 401 -0.51 16.36 -6.61
CA SER A 401 0.87 16.08 -6.21
C SER A 401 1.03 14.61 -5.81
N VAL A 402 2.23 14.07 -5.97
CA VAL A 402 2.56 12.66 -5.64
C VAL A 402 2.07 12.23 -4.24
N PRO A 403 2.32 12.96 -3.16
CA PRO A 403 1.89 12.51 -1.83
C PRO A 403 0.37 12.58 -1.64
N HIS A 404 -0.33 13.52 -2.29
CA HIS A 404 -1.79 13.56 -2.28
C HIS A 404 -2.42 12.44 -3.14
N ILE A 405 -1.77 12.06 -4.25
CA ILE A 405 -2.15 10.89 -5.06
C ILE A 405 -2.04 9.62 -4.22
N GLU A 406 -1.00 9.49 -3.39
CA GLU A 406 -0.84 8.37 -2.47
C GLU A 406 -1.97 8.31 -1.43
N VAL A 407 -2.33 9.46 -0.83
CA VAL A 407 -3.50 9.57 0.06
C VAL A 407 -4.78 9.13 -0.66
N ILE A 408 -5.09 9.69 -1.84
CA ILE A 408 -6.29 9.34 -2.60
C ILE A 408 -6.32 7.84 -2.91
N SER A 409 -5.20 7.28 -3.34
CA SER A 409 -5.06 5.86 -3.65
C SER A 409 -5.37 4.97 -2.44
N GLY A 410 -4.84 5.30 -1.27
CA GLY A 410 -5.08 4.56 -0.02
C GLY A 410 -6.53 4.73 0.51
N VAL A 411 -7.13 5.91 0.32
CA VAL A 411 -8.53 6.13 0.69
C VAL A 411 -9.46 5.33 -0.21
N LEU A 412 -9.22 5.32 -1.53
CA LEU A 412 -9.99 4.50 -2.47
C LEU A 412 -9.85 3.01 -2.16
N ASP A 413 -8.67 2.57 -1.75
CA ASP A 413 -8.40 1.22 -1.29
C ASP A 413 -9.23 0.84 -0.05
N THR A 414 -9.28 1.74 0.93
CA THR A 414 -10.15 1.60 2.12
C THR A 414 -11.63 1.54 1.73
N LEU A 415 -12.08 2.45 0.85
CA LEU A 415 -13.47 2.48 0.38
C LEU A 415 -13.86 1.20 -0.38
N ILE A 416 -12.95 0.65 -1.19
CA ILE A 416 -13.14 -0.63 -1.89
C ILE A 416 -13.28 -1.78 -0.88
N ASN A 417 -12.51 -1.78 0.21
CA ASN A 417 -12.67 -2.78 1.27
C ASN A 417 -14.06 -2.66 1.91
N LEU A 418 -14.51 -1.43 2.20
CA LEU A 418 -15.81 -1.19 2.82
C LEU A 418 -16.97 -1.64 1.92
N VAL A 419 -16.98 -1.34 0.62
CA VAL A 419 -18.10 -1.76 -0.26
C VAL A 419 -18.12 -3.26 -0.55
N ARG A 420 -17.09 -4.02 -0.14
CA ARG A 420 -17.12 -5.49 -0.21
C ARG A 420 -17.82 -6.12 0.98
N TYR A 421 -17.94 -5.40 2.08
CA TYR A 421 -18.74 -5.85 3.22
C TYR A 421 -20.17 -5.35 3.05
N GLU A 422 -21.14 -6.26 3.15
CA GLU A 422 -22.53 -6.03 2.74
C GLU A 422 -23.18 -4.86 3.50
N ARG A 423 -23.01 -4.80 4.82
CA ARG A 423 -23.59 -3.75 5.67
C ARG A 423 -23.09 -2.35 5.32
N THR A 424 -21.79 -2.20 5.10
CA THR A 424 -21.17 -0.93 4.67
C THR A 424 -21.49 -0.61 3.21
N ARG A 425 -21.60 -1.60 2.32
CA ARG A 425 -22.00 -1.41 0.92
C ARG A 425 -23.40 -0.81 0.81
N LEU A 426 -24.36 -1.37 1.54
CA LEU A 426 -25.73 -0.85 1.62
C LEU A 426 -25.74 0.62 2.03
N TYR A 427 -25.04 0.96 3.12
CA TYR A 427 -24.93 2.34 3.59
C TYR A 427 -24.31 3.28 2.54
N ILE A 428 -23.15 2.91 1.98
CA ILE A 428 -22.41 3.74 1.02
C ILE A 428 -23.19 3.96 -0.28
N SER A 429 -23.97 2.97 -0.71
CA SER A 429 -24.82 3.06 -1.91
C SER A 429 -25.94 4.10 -1.78
N GLY A 430 -26.39 4.39 -0.56
CA GLY A 430 -27.42 5.41 -0.31
C GLY A 430 -26.90 6.84 -0.22
N LEU A 431 -25.57 7.06 -0.15
CA LEU A 431 -24.98 8.38 0.04
C LEU A 431 -24.82 9.14 -1.29
N ARG A 432 -25.33 10.36 -1.35
CA ARG A 432 -25.17 11.25 -2.52
C ARG A 432 -23.72 11.66 -2.73
N GLU A 433 -22.99 11.84 -1.64
CA GLU A 433 -21.58 12.23 -1.58
C GLU A 433 -20.69 11.20 -2.28
N THR A 434 -21.05 9.90 -2.23
CA THR A 434 -20.33 8.82 -2.90
C THR A 434 -20.23 9.08 -4.40
N TYR A 435 -21.39 9.30 -5.05
CA TYR A 435 -21.44 9.48 -6.50
C TYR A 435 -20.83 10.83 -6.92
N LYS A 436 -21.05 11.90 -6.15
CA LYS A 436 -20.41 13.20 -6.38
C LYS A 436 -18.87 13.06 -6.34
N THR A 437 -18.33 12.41 -5.31
CA THR A 437 -16.90 12.22 -5.13
C THR A 437 -16.29 11.40 -6.26
N CYS A 438 -16.93 10.30 -6.65
CA CYS A 438 -16.49 9.48 -7.79
C CYS A 438 -16.47 10.29 -9.09
N LEU A 439 -17.49 11.11 -9.35
CA LEU A 439 -17.58 11.92 -10.57
C LEU A 439 -16.43 12.93 -10.68
N GLU A 440 -16.21 13.69 -9.61
CA GLU A 440 -15.15 14.70 -9.56
C GLU A 440 -13.77 14.05 -9.62
N THR A 441 -13.58 12.89 -8.99
CA THR A 441 -12.32 12.14 -9.03
C THR A 441 -12.02 11.59 -10.42
N LEU A 442 -13.02 11.03 -11.12
CA LEU A 442 -12.87 10.56 -12.50
C LEU A 442 -12.48 11.71 -13.44
N GLN A 443 -13.19 12.84 -13.37
CA GLN A 443 -12.87 14.03 -14.17
C GLN A 443 -11.48 14.58 -13.85
N ARG A 444 -11.07 14.57 -12.58
CA ARG A 444 -9.76 15.06 -12.14
C ARG A 444 -8.63 14.20 -12.70
N PHE A 445 -8.75 12.87 -12.68
CA PHE A 445 -7.66 11.95 -12.98
C PHE A 445 -7.70 11.27 -14.35
N GLU A 446 -8.75 11.51 -15.14
CA GLU A 446 -9.00 10.93 -16.46
C GLU A 446 -7.77 10.78 -17.36
N LYS A 447 -6.93 11.82 -17.45
CA LYS A 447 -5.75 11.86 -18.36
C LYS A 447 -4.41 11.76 -17.65
N SER A 448 -4.40 11.71 -16.32
CA SER A 448 -3.17 11.88 -15.53
C SER A 448 -2.74 10.63 -14.75
N HIS A 449 -3.69 9.90 -14.16
CA HIS A 449 -3.36 8.76 -13.31
C HIS A 449 -4.32 7.57 -13.49
N VAL A 450 -3.95 6.70 -14.42
CA VAL A 450 -4.71 5.51 -14.89
C VAL A 450 -5.16 4.61 -13.73
N ILE A 451 -4.31 4.40 -12.71
CA ILE A 451 -4.61 3.52 -11.58
C ILE A 451 -5.71 4.10 -10.68
N ILE A 452 -5.72 5.42 -10.44
CA ILE A 452 -6.76 6.05 -9.62
C ILE A 452 -8.10 5.93 -10.35
N PHE A 453 -8.09 6.20 -11.65
CA PHE A 453 -9.27 6.03 -12.50
C PHE A 453 -9.81 4.60 -12.41
N ALA A 454 -8.95 3.58 -12.58
CA ALA A 454 -9.34 2.17 -12.51
C ALA A 454 -9.88 1.78 -11.11
N LYS A 455 -9.31 2.32 -10.03
CA LYS A 455 -9.82 2.13 -8.66
C LYS A 455 -11.22 2.71 -8.46
N VAL A 456 -11.50 3.91 -8.96
CA VAL A 456 -12.84 4.51 -8.88
C VAL A 456 -13.86 3.66 -9.65
N ILE A 457 -13.51 3.20 -10.86
CA ILE A 457 -14.40 2.30 -11.62
C ILE A 457 -14.59 0.96 -10.89
N SER A 458 -13.55 0.43 -10.24
CA SER A 458 -13.64 -0.80 -9.43
C SER A 458 -14.57 -0.63 -8.23
N PHE A 459 -14.50 0.53 -7.57
CA PHE A 459 -15.40 0.88 -6.47
C PHE A 459 -16.86 0.97 -6.95
N LEU A 460 -17.12 1.66 -8.07
CA LEU A 460 -18.45 1.71 -8.67
C LEU A 460 -18.96 0.32 -9.09
N TYR A 461 -18.08 -0.53 -9.65
CA TYR A 461 -18.40 -1.92 -9.99
C TYR A 461 -18.88 -2.72 -8.78
N VAL A 462 -18.18 -2.64 -7.65
CA VAL A 462 -18.60 -3.36 -6.44
C VAL A 462 -19.92 -2.81 -5.87
N LEU A 463 -20.17 -1.50 -5.97
CA LEU A 463 -21.45 -0.91 -5.56
C LEU A 463 -22.64 -1.46 -6.35
N THR A 464 -22.48 -1.78 -7.64
CA THR A 464 -23.58 -2.36 -8.47
C THR A 464 -24.04 -3.75 -8.03
N PHE A 465 -23.44 -4.35 -7.00
CA PHE A 465 -23.99 -5.55 -6.37
C PHE A 465 -25.16 -5.24 -5.41
N GLU A 466 -25.40 -3.97 -5.09
CA GLU A 466 -26.64 -3.52 -4.43
C GLU A 466 -27.57 -2.80 -5.41
N LYS A 467 -28.89 -2.92 -5.18
CA LYS A 467 -29.92 -2.27 -6.01
C LYS A 467 -29.75 -0.74 -6.05
N GLY A 468 -29.61 -0.10 -4.88
CA GLY A 468 -29.36 1.35 -4.80
C GLY A 468 -28.05 1.76 -5.49
N GLY A 469 -27.05 0.88 -5.45
CA GLY A 469 -25.79 1.02 -6.18
C GLY A 469 -25.99 1.10 -7.69
N VAL A 470 -26.76 0.16 -8.26
CA VAL A 470 -27.10 0.13 -9.69
C VAL A 470 -27.84 1.41 -10.10
N GLU A 471 -28.87 1.81 -9.35
CA GLU A 471 -29.66 3.02 -9.63
C GLU A 471 -28.80 4.28 -9.62
N GLY A 472 -27.96 4.46 -8.60
CA GLY A 472 -27.07 5.61 -8.50
C GLY A 472 -26.01 5.64 -9.61
N VAL A 473 -25.43 4.50 -9.98
CA VAL A 473 -24.50 4.43 -11.12
C VAL A 473 -25.21 4.73 -12.44
N LYS A 474 -26.40 4.16 -12.68
CA LYS A 474 -27.20 4.42 -13.89
C LYS A 474 -27.56 5.90 -14.01
N LYS A 475 -27.97 6.52 -12.91
CA LYS A 475 -28.35 7.94 -12.85
C LYS A 475 -27.19 8.89 -13.16
N HIS A 476 -25.99 8.61 -12.67
CA HIS A 476 -24.88 9.58 -12.73
C HIS A 476 -23.78 9.27 -13.76
N PHE A 477 -23.64 8.02 -14.22
CA PHE A 477 -22.45 7.58 -14.97
C PHE A 477 -22.71 6.89 -16.31
N THR A 478 -23.95 6.52 -16.67
CA THR A 478 -24.24 5.71 -17.88
C THR A 478 -23.62 6.26 -19.16
N LYS A 479 -23.84 7.55 -19.45
CA LYS A 479 -23.26 8.20 -20.65
C LYS A 479 -21.74 8.33 -20.53
N LYS A 480 -21.25 8.79 -19.38
CA LYS A 480 -19.81 9.02 -19.13
C LYS A 480 -18.97 7.75 -19.25
N ILE A 481 -19.46 6.61 -18.76
CA ILE A 481 -18.75 5.33 -18.85
C ILE A 481 -18.53 4.93 -20.32
N LYS A 482 -19.55 5.13 -21.18
CA LYS A 482 -19.43 4.87 -22.63
C LYS A 482 -18.42 5.83 -23.27
N ASP A 483 -18.49 7.11 -22.93
CA ASP A 483 -17.56 8.13 -23.44
C ASP A 483 -16.11 7.82 -23.04
N TYR A 484 -15.87 7.48 -21.77
CA TYR A 484 -14.55 7.08 -21.29
C TYR A 484 -14.05 5.82 -21.97
N LEU A 485 -14.90 4.81 -22.18
CA LEU A 485 -14.49 3.59 -22.85
C LEU A 485 -14.03 3.88 -24.28
N MET A 486 -14.79 4.69 -25.02
CA MET A 486 -14.40 5.10 -26.37
C MET A 486 -13.06 5.85 -26.38
N GLU A 487 -12.83 6.77 -25.44
CA GLU A 487 -11.56 7.52 -25.36
C GLU A 487 -10.36 6.61 -25.06
N TYR A 488 -10.49 5.71 -24.07
CA TYR A 488 -9.41 4.79 -23.71
C TYR A 488 -9.12 3.76 -24.81
N GLU A 489 -10.14 3.26 -25.52
CA GLU A 489 -9.95 2.38 -26.68
C GLU A 489 -9.25 3.09 -27.83
N ARG A 490 -9.64 4.33 -28.17
CA ARG A 490 -8.94 5.16 -29.17
C ARG A 490 -7.45 5.34 -28.83
N LYS A 491 -7.12 5.65 -27.56
CA LYS A 491 -5.72 5.79 -27.12
C LYS A 491 -4.94 4.49 -27.20
N LYS A 492 -5.57 3.35 -26.90
CA LYS A 492 -4.93 2.02 -27.04
C LYS A 492 -4.55 1.74 -28.50
N HIS A 493 -5.41 2.09 -29.46
CA HIS A 493 -5.12 1.94 -30.89
C HIS A 493 -3.96 2.83 -31.37
N LEU A 494 -3.75 4.01 -30.76
CA LEU A 494 -2.61 4.90 -31.09
C LEU A 494 -1.25 4.33 -30.61
N LEU A 495 -1.22 3.61 -29.49
CA LEU A 495 0.02 2.99 -28.95
C LEU A 495 0.42 1.72 -29.72
N HIS A 496 -0.54 0.97 -30.27
CA HIS A 496 -0.28 -0.25 -31.03
C HIS A 496 0.22 -0.06 -32.48
N LYS A 497 0.39 1.19 -32.95
CA LYS A 497 1.11 1.48 -34.22
C LYS A 497 2.63 1.29 -34.11
N SER A 498 3.17 1.11 -32.89
CA SER A 498 4.57 0.74 -32.66
C SER A 498 4.64 -0.73 -32.24
N GLY A 499 5.35 -1.53 -33.04
CA GLY A 499 5.27 -2.99 -33.05
C GLY A 499 5.48 -3.67 -31.70
N SER A 500 4.43 -4.32 -31.21
CA SER A 500 4.55 -5.64 -30.58
C SER A 500 3.21 -6.37 -30.68
N LYS A 501 3.25 -7.62 -31.14
CA LYS A 501 2.09 -8.52 -31.23
C LYS A 501 1.49 -8.65 -29.83
N SER A 502 0.34 -8.01 -29.60
CA SER A 502 -0.45 -8.17 -28.39
C SER A 502 -0.89 -9.62 -28.29
N LYS A 503 -0.25 -10.41 -27.43
CA LYS A 503 -0.83 -11.66 -26.93
C LYS A 503 -2.25 -11.34 -26.49
N ASN A 504 -3.22 -12.07 -27.02
CA ASN A 504 -4.60 -12.06 -26.53
C ASN A 504 -4.58 -12.16 -25.01
N LEU A 505 -4.86 -11.05 -24.31
CA LEU A 505 -5.09 -11.03 -22.87
C LEU A 505 -6.40 -11.78 -22.62
N LYS A 506 -6.31 -13.11 -22.60
CA LYS A 506 -7.26 -13.93 -21.85
C LYS A 506 -7.19 -13.42 -20.40
N LEU A 507 -8.28 -12.83 -19.91
CA LEU A 507 -9.05 -13.36 -18.78
C LEU A 507 -10.17 -12.36 -18.42
N LYS A 508 -11.42 -12.83 -18.46
CA LYS A 508 -12.55 -12.27 -17.70
C LYS A 508 -12.24 -12.38 -16.20
N ARG A 509 -11.37 -11.52 -15.66
CA ARG A 509 -11.12 -11.44 -14.22
C ARG A 509 -12.19 -10.55 -13.60
N ARG A 510 -13.16 -11.16 -12.92
CA ARG A 510 -14.19 -10.44 -12.16
C ARG A 510 -13.65 -10.09 -10.78
N ILE A 511 -13.91 -8.87 -10.32
CA ILE A 511 -13.60 -8.45 -8.95
C ILE A 511 -14.60 -9.12 -8.00
N PRO A 512 -14.16 -9.76 -6.89
CA PRO A 512 -15.06 -10.28 -5.88
C PRO A 512 -15.84 -9.15 -5.20
N HIS A 513 -17.13 -9.36 -4.93
CA HIS A 513 -17.96 -8.41 -4.18
C HIS A 513 -18.00 -8.68 -2.68
N PHE A 514 -17.23 -9.67 -2.21
CA PHE A 514 -17.10 -10.07 -0.81
C PHE A 514 -15.70 -9.74 -0.25
N PRO A 515 -15.55 -9.68 1.09
CA PRO A 515 -14.29 -9.30 1.74
C PRO A 515 -13.19 -10.34 1.59
N GLU A 516 -11.94 -9.91 1.72
CA GLU A 516 -10.77 -10.78 1.52
C GLU A 516 -10.65 -11.90 2.55
N TRP A 517 -11.09 -11.66 3.79
CA TRP A 517 -11.07 -12.66 4.87
C TRP A 517 -11.94 -13.88 4.62
N MET A 518 -12.84 -13.85 3.62
CA MET A 518 -13.63 -15.02 3.22
C MET A 518 -12.84 -16.04 2.37
N GLY A 519 -11.60 -15.71 1.97
CA GLY A 519 -10.62 -16.68 1.45
C GLY A 519 -10.88 -17.18 0.02
N THR A 520 -10.19 -16.59 -0.96
CA THR A 520 -10.15 -17.11 -2.35
C THR A 520 -8.73 -17.13 -2.90
N LYS A 521 -8.40 -18.14 -3.71
CA LYS A 521 -7.04 -18.36 -4.25
C LYS A 521 -6.58 -17.27 -5.23
N ASP A 522 -7.51 -16.57 -5.87
CA ASP A 522 -7.25 -15.58 -6.93
C ASP A 522 -7.92 -14.23 -6.61
N PHE A 523 -7.71 -13.71 -5.40
CA PHE A 523 -8.33 -12.45 -4.97
C PHE A 523 -7.75 -11.26 -5.74
N ILE A 524 -8.63 -10.49 -6.39
CA ILE A 524 -8.28 -9.26 -7.10
C ILE A 524 -8.94 -8.09 -6.37
N ARG A 525 -8.13 -7.12 -5.96
CA ARG A 525 -8.59 -5.97 -5.19
C ARG A 525 -9.33 -4.93 -6.04
N HIS A 526 -8.72 -4.52 -7.14
CA HIS A 526 -9.26 -3.56 -8.08
C HIS A 526 -8.73 -3.88 -9.48
N PHE A 527 -9.35 -3.34 -10.51
CA PHE A 527 -8.83 -3.41 -11.87
C PHE A 527 -7.54 -2.59 -11.98
N GLU A 528 -6.59 -3.05 -12.79
CA GLU A 528 -5.38 -2.29 -13.14
C GLU A 528 -5.56 -1.55 -14.48
N ASP A 529 -6.27 -2.18 -15.43
CA ASP A 529 -6.59 -1.61 -16.75
C ASP A 529 -7.98 -0.95 -16.72
N PRO A 530 -8.09 0.37 -17.00
CA PRO A 530 -9.37 1.08 -17.11
C PRO A 530 -10.31 0.48 -18.15
N ILE A 531 -9.81 -0.05 -19.25
CA ILE A 531 -10.66 -0.62 -20.31
C ILE A 531 -11.37 -1.87 -19.78
N CYS A 532 -10.63 -2.75 -19.11
CA CYS A 532 -11.22 -3.91 -18.43
C CYS A 532 -12.24 -3.49 -17.36
N ALA A 533 -11.92 -2.44 -16.58
CA ALA A 533 -12.80 -1.92 -15.55
C ALA A 533 -14.13 -1.40 -16.11
N LEU A 534 -14.06 -0.56 -17.16
CA LEU A 534 -15.21 0.06 -17.81
C LEU A 534 -16.08 -1.00 -18.50
N LYS A 535 -15.48 -1.98 -19.19
CA LYS A 535 -16.21 -3.10 -19.79
C LYS A 535 -16.94 -3.93 -18.74
N ALA A 536 -16.28 -4.30 -17.64
CA ALA A 536 -16.90 -5.05 -16.57
C ALA A 536 -18.06 -4.29 -15.92
N LEU A 537 -17.93 -2.98 -15.73
CA LEU A 537 -19.00 -2.13 -15.20
C LEU A 537 -20.19 -2.04 -16.17
N LEU A 538 -19.96 -1.84 -17.47
CA LEU A 538 -21.03 -1.82 -18.47
C LEU A 538 -21.75 -3.17 -18.59
N GLU A 539 -21.00 -4.27 -18.63
CA GLU A 539 -21.58 -5.61 -18.63
C GLU A 539 -22.50 -5.80 -17.42
N ARG A 540 -22.06 -5.36 -16.23
CA ARG A 540 -22.86 -5.50 -15.01
C ARG A 540 -24.13 -4.66 -15.05
N LEU A 541 -24.05 -3.40 -15.51
CA LEU A 541 -25.18 -2.48 -15.65
C LEU A 541 -26.21 -2.93 -16.69
N ASN A 542 -25.80 -3.70 -17.69
CA ASN A 542 -26.70 -4.27 -18.70
C ASN A 542 -27.36 -5.57 -18.22
N CYS A 543 -26.73 -6.31 -17.30
CA CYS A 543 -27.27 -7.54 -16.72
C CYS A 543 -28.16 -7.31 -15.48
N SER A 544 -28.07 -6.14 -14.85
CA SER A 544 -28.90 -5.68 -13.71
C SER A 544 -29.93 -4.67 -14.13
#